data_AF-G8T8P9-F1
#
_entry.id   AF-G8T8P9-F1
#
_cell.length_a   1.000
_cell.length_b   1.000
_cell.length_c   1.000
_cell.angle_alpha   90.00
_cell.angle_beta   90.00
_cell.angle_gamma   90.00
#
_symmetry.space_group_name_H-M   'P 1'
#
loop_
_entity.id
_entity.type
_entity.pdbx_description
1 polymer ?
#
loop_
_entity_poly.entity_id
_entity_poly.type
_entity_poly.pdbx_seq_one_letter_code
_entity_poly.pdbx_strand_id
1 'polypeptide(L)'
;MTPSTTHSLNTVDCTNENIKIAFAQNLVTAASNLSALQFVQREMLEKAAGIVQSFLPFLIESNSKIKRITDVNYVMSQNFQSVLSATNTEYKIDYSKLRISQGNLPAGMVALAKPAPGGIEFSWFKMTSHKTDKAIFVVYCEASNTCIYNIGGVTRNDRAALLEIPQLSGHEVHSWLSFMSDDETQLAPSIYTGVHIIP
;
A
#
# COMPACT_ATOMS: atom_id res chain seq x y z
N MET A 1 11.88 -37.51 24.58
CA MET A 1 12.87 -36.88 23.69
C MET A 1 12.15 -36.51 22.41
N THR A 2 11.78 -35.24 22.27
CA THR A 2 11.23 -34.66 21.03
C THR A 2 12.23 -33.62 20.56
N PRO A 3 12.70 -33.64 19.31
CA PRO A 3 13.58 -32.58 18.82
C PRO A 3 12.72 -31.36 18.51
N SER A 4 13.00 -30.26 19.20
CA SER A 4 12.54 -28.93 18.85
C SER A 4 13.11 -28.56 17.48
N THR A 5 12.25 -28.45 16.47
CA THR A 5 12.64 -28.00 15.14
C THR A 5 12.84 -26.48 15.19
N THR A 6 14.09 -26.07 15.33
CA THR A 6 14.49 -24.67 15.19
C THR A 6 14.30 -24.26 13.74
N HIS A 7 13.27 -23.47 13.44
CA HIS A 7 13.12 -22.83 12.14
C HIS A 7 14.20 -21.74 12.01
N SER A 8 15.29 -22.07 11.33
CA SER A 8 16.29 -21.09 10.90
C SER A 8 15.67 -20.19 9.83
N LEU A 9 15.51 -18.91 10.15
CA LEU A 9 15.15 -17.88 9.18
C LEU A 9 16.30 -17.75 8.18
N ASN A 10 16.12 -18.29 6.98
CA ASN A 10 17.06 -18.12 5.87
C ASN A 10 17.21 -16.63 5.57
N THR A 11 18.42 -16.10 5.67
CA THR A 11 18.78 -14.76 5.22
C THR A 11 18.78 -14.75 3.69
N VAL A 12 17.69 -14.25 3.10
CA VAL A 12 17.55 -14.08 1.65
C VAL A 12 18.32 -12.83 1.22
N ASP A 13 19.30 -13.01 0.35
CA ASP A 13 20.11 -11.93 -0.20
C ASP A 13 19.26 -10.98 -1.07
N CYS A 14 19.40 -9.67 -0.89
CA CYS A 14 18.46 -8.64 -1.35
C CYS A 14 18.67 -8.25 -2.82
N THR A 15 18.52 -9.20 -3.75
CA THR A 15 18.37 -8.89 -5.18
C THR A 15 16.88 -8.78 -5.54
N ASN A 16 16.53 -7.98 -6.55
CA ASN A 16 15.14 -7.75 -6.98
C ASN A 16 14.39 -9.07 -7.29
N GLU A 17 15.10 -10.07 -7.80
CA GLU A 17 14.58 -11.41 -8.08
C GLU A 17 14.27 -12.20 -6.80
N ASN A 18 15.18 -12.18 -5.82
CA ASN A 18 14.98 -12.84 -4.54
C ASN A 18 13.84 -12.22 -3.71
N ILE A 19 13.61 -10.91 -3.84
CA ILE A 19 12.51 -10.21 -3.16
C ILE A 19 11.15 -10.67 -3.72
N LYS A 20 11.03 -10.82 -5.04
CA LYS A 20 9.81 -11.35 -5.69
C LYS A 20 9.54 -12.79 -5.24
N ILE A 21 10.58 -13.63 -5.20
CA ILE A 21 10.46 -15.04 -4.79
C ILE A 21 10.00 -15.14 -3.32
N ALA A 22 10.64 -14.41 -2.39
CA ALA A 22 10.29 -14.46 -0.98
C ALA A 22 8.86 -13.95 -0.72
N PHE A 23 8.44 -12.90 -1.43
CA PHE A 23 7.08 -12.38 -1.33
C PHE A 23 6.05 -13.36 -1.90
N ALA A 24 6.31 -13.93 -3.09
CA ALA A 24 5.46 -14.93 -3.71
C ALA A 24 5.31 -16.18 -2.82
N GLN A 25 6.39 -16.65 -2.19
CA GLN A 25 6.34 -17.78 -1.25
C GLN A 25 5.45 -17.50 -0.03
N ASN A 26 5.53 -16.29 0.54
CA ASN A 26 4.68 -15.88 1.67
C ASN A 26 3.19 -15.82 1.27
N LEU A 27 2.89 -15.31 0.08
CA LEU A 27 1.52 -15.28 -0.43
C LEU A 27 0.99 -16.68 -0.79
N VAL A 28 1.81 -17.53 -1.42
CA VAL A 28 1.44 -18.93 -1.73
C VAL A 28 1.15 -19.72 -0.47
N THR A 29 1.95 -19.51 0.58
CA THR A 29 1.72 -20.15 1.90
C THR A 29 0.39 -19.72 2.50
N ALA A 30 -0.01 -18.47 2.29
CA ALA A 30 -1.30 -17.96 2.75
C ALA A 30 -2.50 -18.43 1.91
N ALA A 31 -2.28 -18.89 0.68
CA ALA A 31 -3.33 -19.22 -0.29
C ALA A 31 -3.14 -20.63 -0.87
N SER A 32 -3.62 -21.67 -0.19
CA SER A 32 -3.45 -23.06 -0.65
C SER A 32 -4.70 -23.69 -1.28
N ASN A 33 -4.56 -24.15 -2.54
CA ASN A 33 -5.09 -25.36 -3.23
C ASN A 33 -5.03 -25.15 -4.77
N LEU A 34 -4.67 -26.16 -5.60
CA LEU A 34 -4.05 -25.93 -6.93
C LEU A 34 -4.64 -26.73 -8.12
N SER A 35 -5.06 -26.04 -9.21
CA SER A 35 -4.99 -26.35 -10.69
C SER A 35 -5.78 -25.28 -11.49
N ALA A 36 -5.41 -24.91 -12.74
CA ALA A 36 -5.96 -23.79 -13.58
C ALA A 36 -5.95 -22.39 -12.90
N LEU A 37 -6.61 -22.31 -11.75
CA LEU A 37 -6.25 -21.50 -10.60
C LEU A 37 -4.71 -21.33 -10.46
N GLN A 38 -3.88 -22.32 -10.78
CA GLN A 38 -2.41 -22.18 -10.77
C GLN A 38 -1.84 -21.08 -11.67
N PHE A 39 -2.36 -20.89 -12.89
CA PHE A 39 -1.88 -19.86 -13.83
C PHE A 39 -2.39 -18.49 -13.40
N VAL A 40 -3.70 -18.39 -13.15
CA VAL A 40 -4.35 -17.17 -12.63
C VAL A 40 -3.73 -16.74 -11.30
N GLN A 41 -3.40 -17.67 -10.42
CA GLN A 41 -2.67 -17.41 -9.18
C GLN A 41 -1.27 -16.88 -9.47
N ARG A 42 -0.52 -17.44 -10.43
CA ARG A 42 0.82 -16.92 -10.75
C ARG A 42 0.74 -15.48 -11.25
N GLU A 43 -0.16 -15.17 -12.18
CA GLU A 43 -0.35 -13.79 -12.65
C GLU A 43 -0.78 -12.84 -11.52
N MET A 44 -1.73 -13.26 -10.69
CA MET A 44 -2.17 -12.51 -9.51
C MET A 44 -1.03 -12.26 -8.52
N LEU A 45 -0.18 -13.27 -8.27
CA LEU A 45 0.97 -13.18 -7.38
C LEU A 45 2.05 -12.26 -7.93
N GLU A 46 2.32 -12.35 -9.24
CA GLU A 46 3.24 -11.43 -9.93
C GLU A 46 2.73 -9.99 -9.86
N LYS A 47 1.43 -9.77 -10.05
CA LYS A 47 0.81 -8.46 -9.91
C LYS A 47 0.91 -7.95 -8.48
N ALA A 48 0.59 -8.77 -7.48
CA ALA A 48 0.73 -8.41 -6.06
C ALA A 48 2.19 -8.07 -5.70
N ALA A 49 3.16 -8.84 -6.22
CA ALA A 49 4.57 -8.56 -6.02
C ALA A 49 4.96 -7.21 -6.65
N GLY A 50 4.49 -6.95 -7.87
CA GLY A 50 4.68 -5.66 -8.56
C GLY A 50 4.12 -4.49 -7.77
N ILE A 51 2.91 -4.65 -7.19
CA ILE A 51 2.32 -3.65 -6.30
C ILE A 51 3.23 -3.42 -5.10
N VAL A 52 3.63 -4.45 -4.36
CA VAL A 52 4.52 -4.27 -3.19
C VAL A 52 5.81 -3.55 -3.56
N GLN A 53 6.47 -3.95 -4.66
CA GLN A 53 7.69 -3.28 -5.12
C GLN A 53 7.47 -1.79 -5.38
N SER A 54 6.35 -1.43 -6.03
CA SER A 54 6.04 -0.02 -6.28
C SER A 54 5.82 0.78 -4.99
N PHE A 55 5.25 0.16 -3.95
CA PHE A 55 5.00 0.79 -2.65
C PHE A 55 6.20 0.77 -1.70
N LEU A 56 7.26 0.00 -1.97
CA LEU A 56 8.41 -0.14 -1.06
C LEU A 56 9.00 1.21 -0.60
N PRO A 57 9.27 2.19 -1.49
CA PRO A 57 9.82 3.47 -1.06
C PRO A 57 8.93 4.17 -0.03
N PHE A 58 7.62 4.25 -0.31
CA PHE A 58 6.64 4.80 0.60
C PHE A 58 6.58 4.05 1.94
N LEU A 59 6.52 2.71 1.91
CA LEU A 59 6.37 1.89 3.11
C LEU A 59 7.59 2.01 4.03
N ILE A 60 8.79 2.11 3.45
CA ILE A 60 10.04 2.31 4.21
C ILE A 60 10.07 3.73 4.79
N GLU A 61 9.76 4.74 3.98
CA GLU A 61 9.85 6.15 4.40
C GLU A 61 8.80 6.52 5.46
N SER A 62 7.56 6.05 5.30
CA SER A 62 6.46 6.38 6.20
C SER A 62 6.57 5.69 7.57
N ASN A 63 7.35 4.62 7.69
CA ASN A 63 7.39 3.80 8.90
C ASN A 63 8.82 3.56 9.40
N SER A 64 9.23 4.39 10.36
CA SER A 64 10.53 4.29 11.04
C SER A 64 10.79 2.94 11.74
N LYS A 65 9.77 2.10 11.95
CA LYS A 65 9.92 0.75 12.53
C LYS A 65 10.29 -0.31 11.49
N ILE A 66 10.15 -0.03 10.18
CA ILE A 66 10.56 -0.94 9.13
C ILE A 66 12.09 -0.91 9.05
N LYS A 67 12.71 -2.02 9.46
CA LYS A 67 14.17 -2.18 9.46
C LYS A 67 14.66 -3.00 8.28
N ARG A 68 13.79 -3.81 7.67
CA ARG A 68 14.13 -4.74 6.59
C ARG A 68 13.00 -4.83 5.58
N ILE A 69 13.36 -4.98 4.31
CA ILE A 69 12.40 -5.20 3.20
C ILE A 69 11.54 -6.45 3.45
N THR A 70 12.11 -7.48 4.09
CA THR A 70 11.38 -8.71 4.46
C THR A 70 10.22 -8.44 5.42
N ASP A 71 10.33 -7.43 6.28
CA ASP A 71 9.26 -7.05 7.20
C ASP A 71 8.10 -6.42 6.42
N VAL A 72 8.41 -5.62 5.39
CA VAL A 72 7.41 -5.07 4.46
C VAL A 72 6.69 -6.17 3.69
N ASN A 73 7.46 -7.10 3.11
CA ASN A 73 6.90 -8.23 2.36
C ASN A 73 5.97 -9.06 3.22
N TYR A 74 6.33 -9.33 4.48
CA TYR A 74 5.48 -10.08 5.39
C TYR A 74 4.17 -9.35 5.68
N VAL A 75 4.22 -8.08 6.08
CA VAL A 75 3.01 -7.28 6.38
C VAL A 75 2.10 -7.16 5.16
N MET A 76 2.67 -6.85 4.00
CA MET A 76 1.90 -6.75 2.77
C MET A 76 1.30 -8.10 2.37
N SER A 77 2.01 -9.22 2.56
CA SER A 77 1.45 -10.54 2.26
C SER A 77 0.17 -10.84 3.05
N GLN A 78 0.12 -10.43 4.32
CA GLN A 78 -1.06 -10.60 5.16
C GLN A 78 -2.19 -9.68 4.72
N ASN A 79 -1.87 -8.43 4.37
CA ASN A 79 -2.83 -7.47 3.83
C ASN A 79 -3.52 -8.02 2.56
N PHE A 80 -2.73 -8.62 1.67
CA PHE A 80 -3.21 -9.15 0.40
C PHE A 80 -4.17 -10.35 0.52
N GLN A 81 -4.19 -11.07 1.65
CA GLN A 81 -5.16 -12.16 1.87
C GLN A 81 -6.62 -11.68 1.77
N SER A 82 -6.88 -10.43 2.16
CA SER A 82 -8.22 -9.83 2.09
C SER A 82 -8.48 -9.02 0.83
N VAL A 83 -7.42 -8.66 0.10
CA VAL A 83 -7.44 -7.83 -1.11
C VAL A 83 -7.58 -8.70 -2.37
N LEU A 84 -6.94 -9.86 -2.38
CA LEU A 84 -6.89 -10.74 -3.55
C LEU A 84 -8.02 -11.75 -3.51
N SER A 85 -8.64 -11.97 -4.66
CA SER A 85 -9.56 -13.08 -4.90
C SER A 85 -9.33 -13.62 -6.30
N ALA A 86 -9.43 -14.93 -6.46
CA ALA A 86 -9.24 -15.57 -7.76
C ALA A 86 -10.30 -16.65 -7.99
N THR A 87 -10.69 -16.79 -9.25
CA THR A 87 -11.44 -17.93 -9.78
C THR A 87 -10.53 -18.73 -10.71
N ASN A 88 -11.08 -19.72 -11.41
CA ASN A 88 -10.30 -20.48 -12.39
C ASN A 88 -9.97 -19.67 -13.67
N THR A 89 -10.64 -18.55 -13.93
CA THR A 89 -10.53 -17.78 -15.18
C THR A 89 -10.02 -16.37 -15.00
N GLU A 90 -10.16 -15.79 -13.81
CA GLU A 90 -9.78 -14.40 -13.54
C GLU A 90 -9.38 -14.20 -12.07
N TYR A 91 -8.61 -13.15 -11.81
CA TYR A 91 -8.36 -12.65 -10.47
C TYR A 91 -8.84 -11.21 -10.34
N LYS A 92 -9.13 -10.80 -9.10
CA LYS A 92 -9.52 -9.45 -8.75
C LYS A 92 -8.70 -8.95 -7.58
N ILE A 93 -8.28 -7.69 -7.68
CA ILE A 93 -7.62 -6.93 -6.62
C ILE A 93 -8.62 -5.90 -6.10
N ASP A 94 -8.99 -6.01 -4.84
CA ASP A 94 -9.87 -5.06 -4.17
C ASP A 94 -9.05 -3.99 -3.44
N TYR A 95 -8.63 -2.95 -4.17
CA TYR A 95 -7.82 -1.84 -3.64
C TYR A 95 -8.47 -1.12 -2.46
N SER A 96 -9.80 -1.19 -2.31
CA SER A 96 -10.51 -0.62 -1.16
C SER A 96 -10.14 -1.29 0.17
N LYS A 97 -9.64 -2.53 0.12
CA LYS A 97 -9.17 -3.28 1.28
C LYS A 97 -7.66 -3.19 1.49
N LEU A 98 -6.92 -2.64 0.54
CA LEU A 98 -5.47 -2.54 0.63
C LEU A 98 -5.08 -1.48 1.66
N ARG A 99 -4.54 -1.93 2.80
CA ARG A 99 -4.06 -1.02 3.85
C ARG A 99 -2.62 -0.63 3.63
N ILE A 100 -2.37 0.58 3.17
CA ILE A 100 -1.01 1.04 2.85
C ILE A 100 -0.31 1.65 4.08
N SER A 101 -1.06 2.06 5.09
CA SER A 101 -0.53 2.47 6.39
C SER A 101 -1.39 1.94 7.52
N GLN A 102 -0.75 1.65 8.66
CA GLN A 102 -1.41 1.15 9.86
C GLN A 102 -0.70 1.69 11.09
N GLY A 103 -1.48 2.15 12.07
CA GLY A 103 -0.96 2.58 13.37
C GLY A 103 -2.08 3.04 14.29
N ASN A 104 -1.71 3.73 15.37
CA ASN A 104 -2.62 4.10 16.46
C ASN A 104 -3.10 5.55 16.37
N LEU A 105 -2.58 6.33 15.41
CA LEU A 105 -3.02 7.69 15.19
C LEU A 105 -4.42 7.67 14.54
N PRO A 106 -5.37 8.53 14.95
CA PRO A 106 -6.70 8.56 14.34
C PRO A 106 -6.63 8.92 12.84
N ALA A 107 -7.28 8.13 11.98
CA ALA A 107 -7.24 8.26 10.52
C ALA A 107 -7.89 9.53 9.93
N GLY A 108 -8.70 10.26 10.71
CA GLY A 108 -9.62 11.26 10.16
C GLY A 108 -11.04 10.68 10.09
N MET A 109 -12.06 11.55 10.11
CA MET A 109 -13.46 11.12 10.11
C MET A 109 -13.98 10.91 8.68
N VAL A 110 -13.57 11.75 7.75
CA VAL A 110 -13.95 11.69 6.33
C VAL A 110 -12.78 12.19 5.51
N ALA A 111 -12.37 11.41 4.51
CA ALA A 111 -11.41 11.79 3.49
C ALA A 111 -12.06 11.64 2.11
N LEU A 112 -11.84 12.61 1.23
CA LEU A 112 -12.36 12.67 -0.12
C LEU A 112 -11.22 13.01 -1.08
N ALA A 113 -11.26 12.45 -2.28
CA ALA A 113 -10.37 12.80 -3.37
C ALA A 113 -11.20 13.07 -4.62
N LYS A 114 -10.81 14.09 -5.38
CA LYS A 114 -11.41 14.39 -6.69
C LYS A 114 -10.30 14.67 -7.71
N PRO A 115 -10.45 14.23 -8.97
CA PRO A 115 -9.53 14.62 -10.02
C PRO A 115 -9.52 16.14 -10.19
N ALA A 116 -8.34 16.70 -10.43
CA ALA A 116 -8.11 18.11 -10.70
C ALA A 116 -7.09 18.27 -11.83
N PRO A 117 -7.02 19.41 -12.53
CA PRO A 117 -6.00 19.64 -13.54
C PRO A 117 -4.59 19.39 -12.97
N GLY A 118 -3.85 18.49 -13.60
CA GLY A 118 -2.49 18.12 -13.18
C GLY A 118 -2.40 17.17 -11.98
N GLY A 119 -3.51 16.68 -11.41
CA GLY A 119 -3.45 15.68 -10.33
C GLY A 119 -4.75 15.38 -9.59
N ILE A 120 -4.65 15.21 -8.26
CA ILE A 120 -5.79 14.88 -7.38
C ILE A 120 -5.85 15.86 -6.22
N GLU A 121 -7.01 16.48 -6.04
CA GLU A 121 -7.29 17.30 -4.86
C GLU A 121 -7.87 16.40 -3.76
N PHE A 122 -7.12 16.28 -2.68
CA PHE A 122 -7.55 15.63 -1.46
C PHE A 122 -8.19 16.65 -0.53
N SER A 123 -9.24 16.23 0.18
CA SER A 123 -9.87 17.01 1.24
C SER A 123 -10.32 16.12 2.39
N TRP A 124 -10.34 16.66 3.60
CA TRP A 124 -10.70 15.90 4.79
C TRP A 124 -11.39 16.76 5.83
N PHE A 125 -12.20 16.13 6.68
CA PHE A 125 -12.94 16.84 7.70
C PHE A 125 -12.05 17.34 8.83
N LYS A 126 -12.36 18.53 9.35
CA LYS A 126 -11.61 19.16 10.45
C LYS A 126 -11.72 18.34 11.73
N MET A 127 -10.58 17.94 12.27
CA MET A 127 -10.46 17.45 13.65
C MET A 127 -9.93 18.55 14.56
N THR A 128 -10.37 18.56 15.82
CA THR A 128 -9.89 19.53 16.83
C THR A 128 -8.55 19.11 17.44
N SER A 129 -8.20 17.83 17.40
CA SER A 129 -6.93 17.26 17.84
C SER A 129 -5.98 17.03 16.66
N HIS A 130 -4.68 16.84 16.97
CA HIS A 130 -3.67 16.40 16.00
C HIS A 130 -3.50 17.32 14.78
N LYS A 131 -3.65 18.63 14.99
CA LYS A 131 -3.65 19.64 13.92
C LYS A 131 -2.33 19.72 13.14
N THR A 132 -1.22 19.43 13.81
CA THR A 132 0.14 19.50 13.26
C THR A 132 0.59 18.22 12.57
N ASP A 133 -0.20 17.14 12.67
CA ASP A 133 0.07 15.91 11.94
C ASP A 133 0.23 16.19 10.45
N LYS A 134 1.25 15.57 9.87
CA LYS A 134 1.56 15.61 8.44
C LYS A 134 0.52 14.79 7.69
N ALA A 135 -0.10 15.37 6.66
CA ALA A 135 -0.92 14.58 5.76
C ALA A 135 -0.03 13.68 4.89
N ILE A 136 -0.56 12.52 4.54
CA ILE A 136 0.06 11.58 3.61
C ILE A 136 -0.93 11.34 2.48
N PHE A 137 -0.46 11.52 1.25
CA PHE A 137 -1.20 11.19 0.04
C PHE A 137 -0.47 10.10 -0.72
N VAL A 138 -1.19 9.10 -1.20
CA VAL A 138 -0.62 8.03 -2.01
C VAL A 138 -1.54 7.75 -3.19
N VAL A 139 -0.93 7.61 -4.36
CA VAL A 139 -1.59 7.31 -5.63
C VAL A 139 -0.88 6.14 -6.29
N TYR A 140 -1.66 5.17 -6.76
CA TYR A 140 -1.16 4.02 -7.51
C TYR A 140 -1.83 3.94 -8.88
N CYS A 141 -1.01 3.92 -9.93
CA CYS A 141 -1.44 3.64 -11.30
C CYS A 141 -1.18 2.17 -11.62
N GLU A 142 -2.25 1.42 -11.87
CA GLU A 142 -2.14 -0.01 -12.17
C GLU A 142 -1.47 -0.27 -13.53
N ALA A 143 -1.76 0.57 -14.53
CA ALA A 143 -1.28 0.42 -15.90
C ALA A 143 0.24 0.57 -16.00
N SER A 144 0.82 1.51 -15.26
CA SER A 144 2.27 1.73 -15.22
C SER A 144 2.95 1.09 -14.01
N ASN A 145 2.20 0.38 -13.16
CA ASN A 145 2.64 -0.16 -11.87
C ASN A 145 3.48 0.86 -11.06
N THR A 146 3.00 2.10 -10.99
CA THR A 146 3.72 3.22 -10.37
C THR A 146 2.99 3.70 -9.13
N CYS A 147 3.71 3.81 -8.02
CA CYS A 147 3.22 4.46 -6.80
C CYS A 147 3.87 5.84 -6.68
N ILE A 148 3.06 6.87 -6.49
CA ILE A 148 3.50 8.24 -6.20
C ILE A 148 2.92 8.61 -4.86
N TYR A 149 3.72 9.23 -4.00
CA TYR A 149 3.30 9.61 -2.67
C TYR A 149 3.90 10.95 -2.26
N ASN A 150 3.27 11.55 -1.25
CA ASN A 150 3.76 12.72 -0.57
C ASN A 150 3.54 12.53 0.93
N ILE A 151 4.57 12.86 1.71
CA ILE A 151 4.56 12.79 3.16
C ILE A 151 4.86 14.20 3.69
N GLY A 152 3.89 14.84 4.34
CA GLY A 152 4.04 16.20 4.86
C GLY A 152 3.80 17.29 3.81
N GLY A 153 4.43 18.45 3.98
CA GLY A 153 4.16 19.66 3.18
C GLY A 153 2.84 20.36 3.53
N VAL A 154 1.82 19.59 3.91
CA VAL A 154 0.57 20.06 4.50
C VAL A 154 0.27 19.30 5.79
N THR A 155 -0.50 19.94 6.65
CA THR A 155 -0.90 19.46 7.97
C THR A 155 -2.39 19.11 7.98
N ARG A 156 -2.82 18.32 8.95
CA ARG A 156 -4.23 17.99 9.18
C ARG A 156 -5.12 19.25 9.31
N ASN A 157 -4.56 20.39 9.71
CA ASN A 157 -5.30 21.66 9.83
C ASN A 157 -5.58 22.36 8.49
N ASP A 158 -4.87 22.01 7.41
CA ASP A 158 -5.05 22.64 6.09
C ASP A 158 -6.35 22.21 5.42
N ARG A 159 -6.82 20.98 5.70
CA ARG A 159 -8.10 20.38 5.27
C ARG A 159 -8.22 20.04 3.80
N ALA A 160 -7.32 20.52 2.97
CA ALA A 160 -7.22 20.14 1.57
C ALA A 160 -5.81 20.35 1.04
N ALA A 161 -5.45 19.58 0.02
CA ALA A 161 -4.20 19.75 -0.72
C ALA A 161 -4.31 19.12 -2.11
N LEU A 162 -3.55 19.66 -3.05
CA LEU A 162 -3.37 19.08 -4.38
C LEU A 162 -2.10 18.23 -4.39
N LEU A 163 -2.23 16.96 -4.78
CA LEU A 163 -1.09 16.15 -5.16
C LEU A 163 -0.91 16.25 -6.68
N GLU A 164 0.13 16.96 -7.11
CA GLU A 164 0.47 17.12 -8.51
C GLU A 164 1.11 15.83 -9.07
N ILE A 165 0.47 15.25 -10.08
CA ILE A 165 0.91 14.02 -10.77
C ILE A 165 0.66 14.13 -12.29
N PRO A 166 1.13 15.20 -12.96
CA PRO A 166 0.87 15.42 -14.39
C PRO A 166 1.36 14.27 -15.28
N GLN A 167 2.37 13.52 -14.83
CA GLN A 167 2.88 12.32 -15.52
C GLN A 167 1.87 11.17 -15.62
N LEU A 168 0.76 11.21 -14.86
CA LEU A 168 -0.31 10.21 -14.90
C LEU A 168 -1.57 10.70 -15.62
N SER A 169 -1.51 11.83 -16.34
CA SER A 169 -2.64 12.36 -17.11
C SER A 169 -3.19 11.31 -18.09
N GLY A 170 -4.52 11.15 -18.11
CA GLY A 170 -5.23 10.15 -18.91
C GLY A 170 -5.21 8.73 -18.34
N HIS A 171 -4.51 8.48 -17.23
CA HIS A 171 -4.50 7.18 -16.56
C HIS A 171 -5.53 7.11 -15.43
N GLU A 172 -6.06 5.91 -15.24
CA GLU A 172 -6.82 5.55 -14.05
C GLU A 172 -5.87 5.25 -12.89
N VAL A 173 -6.19 5.79 -11.72
CA VAL A 173 -5.38 5.64 -10.51
C VAL A 173 -6.24 5.36 -9.28
N HIS A 174 -5.69 4.60 -8.35
CA HIS A 174 -6.22 4.38 -7.01
C HIS A 174 -5.56 5.35 -6.03
N SER A 175 -6.33 5.90 -5.08
CA SER A 175 -5.80 6.88 -4.13
C SER A 175 -6.12 6.54 -2.67
N TRP A 176 -5.22 6.94 -1.78
CA TRP A 176 -5.36 6.84 -0.34
C TRP A 176 -4.89 8.10 0.36
N LEU A 177 -5.49 8.37 1.51
CA LEU A 177 -5.10 9.41 2.44
C LEU A 177 -4.75 8.80 3.81
N SER A 178 -3.71 9.31 4.45
CA SER A 178 -3.34 8.96 5.81
C SER A 178 -2.73 10.17 6.52
N PHE A 179 -2.29 9.97 7.76
CA PHE A 179 -1.62 10.97 8.56
C PHE A 179 -0.44 10.37 9.32
N MET A 180 0.54 11.22 9.59
CA MET A 180 1.67 10.93 10.44
C MET A 180 1.80 12.01 11.50
N SER A 181 2.12 11.64 12.73
CA SER A 181 2.37 12.62 13.79
C SER A 181 3.50 13.56 13.42
N ASP A 182 3.50 14.77 13.99
CA ASP A 182 4.52 15.78 13.70
C ASP A 182 5.96 15.31 14.00
N ASP A 183 6.10 14.50 15.05
CA ASP A 183 7.33 13.82 15.47
C ASP A 183 7.69 12.55 14.66
N GLU A 184 6.86 12.19 13.68
CA GLU A 184 7.04 11.04 12.78
C GLU A 184 7.08 9.67 13.48
N THR A 185 6.60 9.58 14.72
CA THR A 185 6.63 8.32 15.50
C THR A 185 5.36 7.48 15.35
N GLN A 186 4.26 8.09 14.90
CA GLN A 186 2.95 7.45 14.79
C GLN A 186 2.35 7.65 13.41
N LEU A 187 1.80 6.58 12.86
CA LEU A 187 1.01 6.57 11.64
C LEU A 187 -0.46 6.35 11.94
N ALA A 188 -1.31 6.88 11.07
CA ALA A 188 -2.72 6.54 11.04
C ALA A 188 -3.00 5.37 10.09
N PRO A 189 -4.10 4.63 10.29
CA PRO A 189 -4.63 3.74 9.26
C PRO A 189 -4.96 4.52 7.97
N SER A 190 -4.60 3.98 6.82
CA SER A 190 -4.92 4.59 5.52
C SER A 190 -6.42 4.50 5.21
N ILE A 191 -6.96 5.55 4.62
CA ILE A 191 -8.33 5.62 4.08
C ILE A 191 -8.23 5.56 2.56
N TYR A 192 -8.87 4.58 1.93
CA TYR A 192 -9.02 4.53 0.48
C TYR A 192 -10.00 5.61 0.02
N THR A 193 -9.58 6.47 -0.90
CA THR A 193 -10.37 7.62 -1.37
C THR A 193 -10.98 7.43 -2.75
N GLY A 194 -10.70 6.29 -3.40
CA GLY A 194 -11.39 5.86 -4.61
C GLY A 194 -10.47 5.69 -5.82
N VAL A 195 -11.13 5.45 -6.94
CA VAL A 195 -10.54 5.37 -8.27
C VAL A 195 -10.82 6.67 -9.03
N HIS A 196 -9.82 7.18 -9.74
CA HIS A 196 -9.86 8.49 -10.39
C HIS A 196 -9.16 8.42 -11.75
N ILE A 197 -9.74 9.09 -12.74
CA ILE A 197 -9.05 9.35 -14.01
C ILE A 197 -8.40 10.73 -13.89
N ILE A 198 -7.09 10.82 -14.12
CA ILE A 198 -6.40 12.11 -14.10
C ILE A 198 -6.74 12.88 -15.39
N PRO A 199 -7.29 14.11 -15.29
CA PRO A 199 -7.70 14.90 -16.45
C PRO A 199 -6.55 15.30 -17.37
#